data_AF-U2YIC6-F1
#
_entry.id   AF-U2YIC6-F1
#
_cell.length_a   1.000
_cell.length_b   1.000
_cell.length_c   1.000
_cell.angle_alpha   90.00
_cell.angle_beta   90.00
_cell.angle_gamma   90.00
#
_symmetry.space_group_name_H-M   'P 1'
#
loop_
_entity.id
_entity.type
_entity.pdbx_description
1 polymer ?
#
loop_
_entity_poly.entity_id
_entity_poly.type
_entity_poly.pdbx_seq_one_letter_code
_entity_poly.pdbx_strand_id
1 'polypeptide(L)'
;MSEDNVKQDSAIDPEAKDALPFPGTPAMYRKIAIWGSLGLHAYLFAGYWAIKVFLAGEAWPTSWVPLAVTVVSAVLFARFSYRWIMRLDARYGRGSGWILHSTRVKLPFEKPRRK
;
A
#
# COMPACT_ATOMS: atom_id res chain seq x y z
N MET A 1 -25.00 13.62 47.84
CA MET A 1 -23.61 13.31 47.43
C MET A 1 -23.45 11.81 47.58
N SER A 2 -23.46 10.97 46.55
CA SER A 2 -22.94 11.14 45.20
C SER A 2 -23.58 10.09 44.27
N GLU A 3 -24.49 10.49 43.39
CA GLU A 3 -25.07 9.60 42.34
C GLU A 3 -24.67 10.02 40.92
N ASP A 4 -23.84 11.06 40.77
CA ASP A 4 -23.55 11.65 39.46
C ASP A 4 -22.35 11.03 38.72
N ASN A 5 -21.69 10.02 39.27
CA ASN A 5 -20.40 9.54 38.76
C ASN A 5 -20.45 8.18 38.03
N VAL A 6 -21.64 7.69 37.65
CA VAL A 6 -21.80 6.37 36.98
C VAL A 6 -22.14 6.51 35.49
N LYS A 7 -22.32 7.73 34.97
CA LYS A 7 -22.84 7.96 33.61
C LYS A 7 -21.82 8.36 32.55
N GLN A 8 -20.53 8.21 32.80
CA GLN A 8 -19.49 8.71 31.87
C GLN A 8 -18.60 7.63 31.24
N ASP A 9 -18.83 6.35 31.53
CA ASP A 9 -18.04 5.24 30.97
C ASP A 9 -18.75 4.46 29.83
N SER A 10 -19.99 4.81 29.48
CA SER A 10 -20.81 3.99 28.56
C SER A 10 -20.83 4.45 27.10
N ALA A 11 -19.90 5.31 26.68
CA ALA A 11 -19.76 5.72 25.28
C ALA A 11 -18.50 5.15 24.59
N ILE A 12 -17.95 4.04 25.08
CA ILE A 12 -17.02 3.23 24.29
C ILE A 12 -17.87 2.26 23.49
N ASP A 13 -18.12 2.63 22.23
CA ASP A 13 -18.78 1.80 21.23
C ASP A 13 -18.18 0.37 21.28
N PRO A 14 -18.96 -0.69 21.58
CA PRO A 14 -18.42 -2.04 21.71
C PRO A 14 -17.82 -2.56 20.40
N GLU A 15 -18.15 -1.95 19.26
CA GLU A 15 -17.52 -2.21 17.96
C GLU A 15 -16.08 -1.70 17.85
N ALA A 16 -15.67 -0.71 18.65
CA ALA A 16 -14.32 -0.13 18.59
C ALA A 16 -13.25 -1.03 19.22
N LYS A 17 -13.63 -1.93 20.14
CA LYS A 17 -12.68 -2.85 20.81
C LYS A 17 -12.27 -4.05 19.95
N ASP A 18 -13.11 -4.45 19.00
CA ASP A 18 -12.85 -5.58 18.09
C ASP A 18 -12.26 -5.15 16.74
N ALA A 19 -11.95 -3.85 16.60
CA ALA A 19 -11.43 -3.30 15.37
C ALA A 19 -9.95 -3.69 15.20
N LEU A 20 -9.68 -4.67 14.32
CA LEU A 20 -8.31 -5.07 13.99
C LEU A 20 -7.56 -3.90 13.36
N PRO A 21 -6.30 -3.64 13.76
CA PRO A 21 -5.48 -2.63 13.11
C PRO A 21 -5.32 -3.01 11.65
N PHE A 22 -5.53 -2.04 10.76
CA PHE A 22 -5.34 -2.27 9.34
C PHE A 22 -3.86 -2.62 9.09
N PRO A 23 -3.55 -3.69 8.33
CA PRO A 23 -2.18 -4.17 8.17
C PRO A 23 -1.28 -3.17 7.41
N GLY A 24 -1.91 -2.25 6.68
CA GLY A 24 -1.30 -1.15 5.95
C GLY A 24 -1.06 0.10 6.77
N THR A 25 0.12 0.71 6.61
CA THR A 25 0.35 2.10 7.05
C THR A 25 0.89 2.97 5.92
N PRO A 26 0.55 4.27 5.87
CA PRO A 26 1.08 5.19 4.85
C PRO A 26 2.61 5.20 4.79
N ALA A 27 3.27 5.10 5.94
CA ALA A 27 4.72 5.03 6.03
C ALA A 27 5.28 3.75 5.38
N MET A 28 4.64 2.60 5.59
CA MET A 28 5.01 1.34 4.96
C MET A 28 4.82 1.41 3.44
N TYR A 29 3.69 1.92 2.96
CA TYR A 29 3.43 2.06 1.53
C TYR A 29 4.39 3.00 0.84
N ARG A 30 4.79 4.09 1.51
CA ARG A 30 5.84 4.97 1.01
C ARG A 30 7.16 4.24 0.85
N LYS A 31 7.56 3.42 1.83
CA LYS A 31 8.79 2.61 1.73
C LYS A 31 8.71 1.61 0.58
N ILE A 32 7.60 0.88 0.45
CA ILE A 32 7.39 -0.09 -0.64
C ILE A 32 7.45 0.61 -2.00
N ALA A 33 6.79 1.75 -2.16
CA ALA A 33 6.78 2.49 -3.41
C ALA A 33 8.18 3.00 -3.80
N ILE A 34 8.96 3.49 -2.83
CA ILE A 34 10.33 3.97 -3.07
C ILE A 34 11.26 2.80 -3.42
N TRP A 35 11.32 1.77 -2.56
CA TRP A 35 12.23 0.64 -2.77
C TRP A 35 11.85 -0.19 -4.00
N GLY A 36 10.56 -0.41 -4.22
CA GLY A 36 10.06 -1.07 -5.42
C GLY A 36 10.39 -0.28 -6.69
N SER A 37 10.24 1.05 -6.66
CA SER A 37 10.62 1.88 -7.80
C SER A 37 12.12 1.86 -8.06
N LEU A 38 12.95 2.04 -7.03
CA LEU A 38 14.40 2.00 -7.15
C LEU A 38 14.88 0.66 -7.69
N GLY A 39 14.41 -0.45 -7.12
CA GLY A 39 14.78 -1.80 -7.56
C GLY A 39 14.39 -2.06 -9.00
N LEU A 40 13.15 -1.72 -9.38
CA LEU A 40 12.68 -1.91 -10.76
C LEU A 40 13.49 -1.09 -11.77
N HIS A 41 13.74 0.19 -11.48
CA HIS A 41 14.47 1.06 -12.40
C HIS A 41 15.96 0.70 -12.47
N ALA A 42 16.58 0.31 -11.35
CA ALA A 42 17.94 -0.22 -11.35
C ALA A 42 18.04 -1.50 -12.18
N TYR A 43 17.09 -2.41 -12.05
CA TYR A 43 17.03 -3.64 -12.84
C TYR A 43 16.87 -3.34 -14.34
N LEU A 44 15.93 -2.47 -14.71
CA LEU A 44 15.69 -2.09 -16.11
C LEU A 44 16.90 -1.37 -16.70
N PHE A 45 17.53 -0.47 -15.94
CA PHE A 45 18.73 0.23 -16.38
C PHE A 45 19.91 -0.72 -16.56
N ALA A 46 20.11 -1.66 -15.63
CA ALA A 46 21.13 -2.70 -15.74
C ALA A 46 20.88 -3.61 -16.96
N GLY A 47 19.62 -3.97 -17.23
CA GLY A 47 19.24 -4.75 -18.42
C GLY A 47 19.53 -4.00 -19.72
N TYR A 48 19.14 -2.72 -19.81
CA TYR A 48 19.49 -1.85 -20.93
C TYR A 48 21.00 -1.79 -21.14
N TRP A 49 21.75 -1.56 -20.06
CA TRP A 49 23.20 -1.51 -20.08
C TRP A 49 23.81 -2.83 -20.58
N ALA A 50 23.34 -3.96 -20.07
CA ALA A 50 23.83 -5.28 -20.46
C ALA A 50 23.60 -5.55 -21.95
N ILE A 51 22.43 -5.17 -22.50
CA ILE A 51 22.15 -5.30 -23.93
C ILE A 51 23.10 -4.42 -24.75
N LYS A 52 23.28 -3.16 -24.38
CA LYS A 52 24.15 -2.22 -25.10
C LYS A 52 25.62 -2.68 -25.12
N VAL A 53 26.15 -3.09 -23.98
CA VAL A 53 27.58 -3.43 -23.86
C VAL A 53 27.86 -4.84 -24.36
N PHE A 54 27.09 -5.84 -23.93
CA PHE A 54 27.39 -7.24 -24.25
C PHE A 54 26.81 -7.72 -25.57
N LEU A 55 25.62 -7.23 -25.97
CA LEU A 55 24.96 -7.69 -27.21
C LEU A 55 25.26 -6.77 -28.40
N ALA A 56 25.23 -5.45 -28.19
CA ALA A 56 25.47 -4.49 -29.28
C ALA A 56 26.96 -4.11 -29.44
N GLY A 57 27.83 -4.49 -28.49
CA GLY A 57 29.26 -4.18 -28.54
C GLY A 57 29.57 -2.68 -28.45
N GLU A 58 28.61 -1.87 -28.01
CA GLU A 58 28.81 -0.43 -27.88
C GLU A 58 29.65 -0.12 -26.64
N ALA A 59 30.55 0.87 -26.78
CA ALA A 59 31.21 1.46 -25.62
C ALA A 59 30.17 2.12 -24.72
N TRP A 60 30.46 2.20 -23.41
CA TRP A 60 29.56 2.73 -22.39
C TRP A 60 28.84 3.99 -22.88
N PRO A 61 27.50 4.08 -22.74
CA PRO A 61 26.76 5.25 -23.20
C PRO A 61 27.29 6.50 -22.49
N THR A 62 28.00 7.35 -23.24
CA THR A 62 28.70 8.54 -22.72
C THR A 62 27.73 9.65 -22.33
N SER A 63 26.46 9.51 -22.70
CA SER A 63 25.41 10.47 -22.40
C SER A 63 24.86 10.27 -20.99
N TRP A 64 24.73 11.35 -20.23
CA TRP A 64 24.08 11.36 -18.91
C TRP A 64 22.54 11.28 -19.02
N VAL A 65 21.97 11.47 -20.21
CA VAL A 65 20.52 11.52 -20.46
C VAL A 65 19.79 10.26 -20.00
N PRO A 66 20.24 9.02 -20.33
CA PRO A 66 19.57 7.80 -19.88
C PRO A 66 19.52 7.68 -18.36
N LEU A 67 20.57 8.12 -17.68
CA LEU A 67 20.63 8.14 -16.22
C LEU A 67 19.60 9.13 -15.65
N ALA A 68 19.54 10.34 -16.18
CA ALA A 68 18.58 11.35 -15.74
C ALA A 68 17.12 10.91 -15.99
N VAL A 69 16.82 10.35 -17.16
CA VAL A 69 15.49 9.82 -17.48
C VAL A 69 15.12 8.68 -16.52
N THR A 70 16.06 7.80 -16.18
CA THR A 70 15.85 6.72 -15.23
C THR A 70 15.54 7.25 -13.83
N VAL A 71 16.26 8.26 -13.36
CA VAL A 71 16.03 8.88 -12.04
C VAL A 71 14.67 9.59 -12.01
N VAL A 72 14.36 10.42 -13.02
CA VAL A 72 13.09 11.14 -13.09
C VAL A 72 11.92 10.18 -13.16
N SER A 73 11.99 9.14 -14.01
CA SER A 73 10.95 8.13 -14.10
C SER A 73 10.80 7.35 -12.78
N ALA A 74 11.89 7.01 -12.10
CA ALA A 74 11.85 6.35 -10.80
C ALA A 74 11.11 7.19 -9.74
N VAL A 75 11.37 8.50 -9.70
CA VAL A 75 10.68 9.42 -8.77
C VAL A 75 9.20 9.54 -9.09
N LEU A 76 8.87 9.73 -10.37
CA LEU A 76 7.47 9.83 -10.81
C LEU A 76 6.72 8.53 -10.53
N PHE A 77 7.31 7.38 -10.88
CA PHE A 77 6.74 6.07 -10.64
C PHE A 77 6.51 5.85 -9.14
N ALA A 78 7.50 6.11 -8.27
CA ALA A 78 7.31 5.99 -6.83
C ALA A 78 6.13 6.84 -6.32
N ARG A 79 5.99 8.08 -6.82
CA ARG A 79 4.88 8.98 -6.47
C ARG A 79 3.54 8.41 -6.93
N PHE A 80 3.44 7.93 -8.16
CA PHE A 80 2.21 7.35 -8.69
C PHE A 80 1.85 6.06 -7.96
N SER A 81 2.80 5.13 -7.80
CA SER A 81 2.62 3.86 -7.09
C SER A 81 2.13 4.09 -5.66
N TYR A 82 2.75 5.01 -4.92
CA TYR A 82 2.29 5.38 -3.59
C TYR A 82 0.83 5.88 -3.58
N ARG A 83 0.49 6.80 -4.48
CA ARG A 83 -0.90 7.32 -4.59
C ARG A 83 -1.89 6.22 -4.98
N TRP A 84 -1.50 5.30 -5.85
CA TRP A 84 -2.33 4.19 -6.28
C TRP A 84 -2.57 3.18 -5.17
N ILE A 85 -1.50 2.78 -4.46
CA ILE A 85 -1.61 1.91 -3.28
C ILE A 85 -2.54 2.56 -2.26
N MET A 86 -2.30 3.81 -1.90
CA MET A 86 -3.15 4.55 -0.95
C MET A 86 -4.61 4.65 -1.45
N ARG A 87 -4.85 4.81 -2.75
CA ARG A 87 -6.21 4.90 -3.32
C ARG A 87 -6.95 3.56 -3.33
N LEU A 88 -6.25 2.48 -3.64
CA LEU A 88 -6.81 1.12 -3.60
C LEU A 88 -7.17 0.75 -2.16
N ASP A 89 -6.31 1.16 -1.24
CA ASP A 89 -6.37 0.74 0.15
C ASP A 89 -7.31 1.62 0.99
N ALA A 90 -7.45 2.90 0.66
CA ALA A 90 -8.48 3.79 1.22
C ALA A 90 -9.92 3.39 0.84
N ARG A 91 -10.11 2.44 -0.09
CA ARG A 91 -11.43 1.81 -0.30
C ARG A 91 -11.77 0.80 0.79
N TYR A 92 -10.76 0.28 1.49
CA TYR A 92 -10.89 -0.73 2.55
C TYR A 92 -10.66 -0.16 3.96
N GLY A 93 -9.90 0.94 4.10
CA GLY A 93 -9.76 1.70 5.34
C GLY A 93 -10.61 2.98 5.35
N ARG A 94 -11.48 3.15 6.35
CA ARG A 94 -12.20 4.43 6.62
C ARG A 94 -11.68 5.08 7.92
N GLY A 95 -11.68 6.41 7.96
CA GLY A 95 -11.39 7.20 9.17
C GLY A 95 -9.92 7.59 9.39
N SER A 96 -9.66 8.41 10.42
CA SER A 96 -8.33 8.97 10.74
C SER A 96 -7.31 7.93 11.22
N GLY A 97 -7.74 6.69 11.47
CA GLY A 97 -6.90 5.64 12.05
C GLY A 97 -6.54 4.47 11.13
N TRP A 98 -7.03 4.40 9.88
CA TRP A 98 -6.91 3.16 9.08
C TRP A 98 -7.39 1.96 9.89
N ILE A 99 -8.70 1.89 10.14
CA ILE A 99 -9.29 0.86 10.99
C ILE A 99 -10.08 -0.09 10.09
N LEU A 100 -9.83 -1.40 10.23
CA LEU A 100 -10.56 -2.43 9.48
C LEU A 100 -11.90 -2.68 10.18
N HIS A 101 -12.99 -2.20 9.58
CA HIS A 101 -14.33 -2.49 10.10
C HIS A 101 -14.68 -3.95 9.83
N SER A 102 -14.76 -4.78 10.88
CA SER A 102 -15.24 -6.15 10.74
C SER A 102 -16.73 -6.12 10.37
N THR A 103 -17.09 -6.59 9.17
CA THR A 103 -18.50 -6.75 8.78
C THR A 103 -18.90 -8.20 8.99
N ARG A 104 -19.81 -8.46 9.93
CA ARG A 104 -20.40 -9.78 10.11
C ARG A 104 -21.45 -10.00 9.01
N VAL A 105 -21.10 -10.79 7.99
CA VAL A 105 -22.05 -11.20 6.94
C VAL A 105 -22.76 -12.47 7.40
N LYS A 106 -24.09 -12.51 7.33
CA LYS A 106 -24.84 -13.75 7.50
C LYS A 106 -24.53 -14.66 6.31
N LEU A 107 -23.82 -15.75 6.57
CA LEU A 107 -23.71 -16.83 5.60
C LEU A 107 -25.12 -17.40 5.36
N PRO A 108 -25.54 -17.61 4.11
CA PRO A 108 -26.79 -18.31 3.85
C PRO A 108 -26.63 -19.73 4.43
N PHE A 109 -27.44 -20.04 5.46
CA PHE A 109 -27.50 -21.39 6.00
C PHE A 109 -27.85 -22.35 4.86
N GLU A 110 -27.05 -23.39 4.71
CA GLU A 110 -27.33 -24.49 3.80
C GLU A 110 -28.71 -25.06 4.17
N LYS A 111 -29.71 -24.86 3.29
CA LYS A 111 -31.02 -25.49 3.48
C LYS A 111 -30.78 -27.00 3.45
N PRO A 112 -31.17 -27.78 4.48
CA PRO A 112 -31.05 -29.21 4.43
C PRO A 112 -31.83 -29.72 3.21
N ARG A 113 -31.11 -30.39 2.31
CA ARG A 113 -31.68 -31.03 1.13
C ARG A 113 -32.71 -32.06 1.63
N ARG A 114 -34.01 -31.81 1.41
CA ARG A 114 -35.05 -32.80 1.71
C ARG A 114 -34.74 -34.06 0.89
N LYS A 115 -34.52 -35.18 1.58
CA LYS A 115 -34.51 -36.52 0.99
C LYS A 115 -35.91 -36.90 0.55
#